data_AF-A0A8J7M2N6-F1
#
_entry.id   AF-A0A8J7M2N6-F1
#
_cell.length_a   1.000
_cell.length_b   1.000
_cell.length_c   1.000
_cell.angle_alpha   90.00
_cell.angle_beta   90.00
_cell.angle_gamma   90.00
#
_symmetry.space_group_name_H-M   'P 1'
#
loop_
_entity.id
_entity.type
_entity.pdbx_description
1 polymer ?
#
loop_
_entity_poly.entity_id
_entity_poly.type
_entity_poly.pdbx_seq_one_letter_code
_entity_poly.pdbx_strand_id
1 'polypeptide(L)'
;MKTLARMLLQIAAVSVLLFAGPVNSQATLVHPVSYDMMNGSGVARGGEYNYWDATYSVNGAIPANATVDGAQLSGGSGKLTDGVIADQSHSWEWTDTSGVGHTDQNLLGTGPYVGWTWGNPTITFHFGQKVNINDITFYVDNPGNDIYGHPRGGVAAPNSIVIGSNTYDTNKPSTGQGPMAIDIKVGLSDIDQLVVTLNRDIAQDKFWLFMSEVTFDDGLSDPAAAVPEPSTVVLVAAGLAGLAMVQWRKRKAAARCR
;
A
#
# COMPACT_ATOMS: atom_id res chain seq x y z
N MET A 1 -41.70 -50.61 10.93
CA MET A 1 -41.46 -49.54 9.92
C MET A 1 -41.73 -48.13 10.44
N LYS A 2 -42.27 -47.99 11.65
CA LYS A 2 -42.03 -46.85 12.55
C LYS A 2 -40.62 -47.01 13.11
N THR A 3 -39.61 -46.24 12.67
CA THR A 3 -38.37 -45.87 13.43
C THR A 3 -37.26 -45.19 12.61
N LEU A 4 -37.29 -45.20 11.27
CA LEU A 4 -36.18 -44.65 10.46
C LEU A 4 -36.38 -43.20 9.98
N ALA A 5 -37.62 -42.70 9.94
CA ALA A 5 -37.92 -41.33 9.49
C ALA A 5 -37.74 -40.24 10.57
N ARG A 6 -37.35 -40.60 11.80
CA ARG A 6 -37.13 -39.65 12.91
C ARG A 6 -35.66 -39.31 13.18
N MET A 7 -34.73 -39.92 12.44
CA MET A 7 -33.29 -39.79 12.70
C MET A 7 -32.53 -38.92 11.70
N LEU A 8 -33.23 -38.31 10.73
CA LEU A 8 -32.65 -37.41 9.73
C LEU A 8 -32.97 -35.92 9.95
N LEU A 9 -33.61 -35.57 11.08
CA LEU A 9 -33.96 -34.19 11.41
C LEU A 9 -33.38 -33.76 12.77
N GLN A 10 -32.11 -34.07 13.02
CA GLN A 10 -31.40 -33.62 14.24
C GLN A 10 -29.96 -33.16 14.04
N ILE A 11 -29.50 -32.95 12.80
CA ILE A 11 -28.20 -32.32 12.54
C ILE A 11 -28.40 -31.13 11.61
N ALA A 12 -29.10 -30.11 12.11
CA ALA A 12 -28.86 -28.74 11.70
C ALA A 12 -28.20 -28.05 12.90
N ALA A 13 -27.04 -28.57 13.31
CA ALA A 13 -26.16 -27.88 14.24
C ALA A 13 -25.61 -26.67 13.48
N VAL A 14 -26.23 -25.53 13.79
CA VAL A 14 -25.83 -24.15 13.47
C VAL A 14 -24.31 -24.04 13.39
N SER A 15 -23.78 -24.16 12.18
CA SER A 15 -22.40 -23.78 11.86
C SER A 15 -22.47 -22.36 11.30
N VAL A 16 -22.80 -21.41 12.17
CA VAL A 16 -22.56 -19.99 11.87
C VAL A 16 -21.11 -19.76 12.27
N LEU A 17 -20.25 -19.69 11.26
CA LEU A 17 -18.83 -19.38 11.43
C LEU A 17 -18.70 -18.07 12.23
N LEU A 18 -18.07 -18.19 13.40
CA LEU A 18 -17.50 -17.10 14.16
C LEU A 18 -16.33 -16.52 13.36
N PHE A 19 -16.58 -15.44 12.62
CA PHE A 19 -15.53 -14.51 12.20
C PHE A 19 -15.73 -13.19 12.93
N ALA A 20 -15.53 -13.21 14.25
CA ALA A 20 -15.20 -12.00 15.00
C ALA A 20 -13.68 -11.99 15.17
N GLY A 21 -12.97 -11.63 14.10
CA GLY A 21 -11.54 -11.34 14.17
C GLY A 21 -11.31 -10.00 14.89
N PRO A 22 -10.09 -9.72 15.37
CA PRO A 22 -9.75 -8.42 15.94
C PRO A 22 -10.05 -7.30 14.93
N VAL A 23 -10.74 -6.26 15.38
CA VAL A 23 -10.97 -5.04 14.60
C VAL A 23 -9.66 -4.25 14.64
N ASN A 24 -8.89 -4.33 13.56
CA ASN A 24 -7.76 -3.42 13.37
C ASN A 24 -8.36 -2.06 12.99
N SER A 25 -8.26 -1.06 13.88
CA SER A 25 -8.49 0.32 13.47
C SER A 25 -7.40 0.68 12.46
N GLN A 26 -7.79 1.05 11.25
CA GLN A 26 -6.86 1.60 10.26
C GLN A 26 -6.60 3.07 10.62
N ALA A 27 -5.33 3.46 10.59
CA ALA A 27 -4.92 4.84 10.78
C ALA A 27 -5.42 5.70 9.60
N THR A 28 -5.76 6.96 9.86
CA THR A 28 -6.17 7.89 8.81
C THR A 28 -4.93 8.32 8.03
N LEU A 29 -4.92 8.03 6.71
CA LEU A 29 -3.88 8.55 5.84
C LEU A 29 -4.12 10.03 5.54
N VAL A 30 -3.06 10.82 5.66
CA VAL A 30 -3.01 12.21 5.23
C VAL A 30 -2.62 12.24 3.76
N HIS A 31 -3.49 12.81 2.93
CA HIS A 31 -3.25 12.88 1.48
C HIS A 31 -2.77 14.27 1.07
N PRO A 32 -1.61 14.39 0.39
CA PRO A 32 -1.24 15.63 -0.26
C PRO A 32 -2.23 15.94 -1.40
N VAL A 33 -2.54 17.21 -1.61
CA VAL A 33 -3.38 17.69 -2.72
C VAL A 33 -2.61 17.79 -4.03
N SER A 34 -1.29 17.95 -3.94
CA SER A 34 -0.37 17.95 -5.07
C SER A 34 1.06 17.69 -4.61
N TYR A 35 1.96 17.42 -5.56
CA TYR A 35 3.40 17.47 -5.32
C TYR A 35 4.15 17.99 -6.54
N ASP A 36 5.32 18.57 -6.30
CA ASP A 36 6.25 19.02 -7.34
C ASP A 36 7.49 18.14 -7.34
N MET A 37 7.96 17.77 -8.53
CA MET A 37 9.21 17.02 -8.69
C MET A 37 9.76 17.12 -10.11
N MET A 38 11.01 16.72 -10.30
CA MET A 38 11.50 16.35 -11.63
C MET A 38 10.93 14.99 -12.00
N ASN A 39 10.33 14.88 -13.18
CA ASN A 39 9.78 13.64 -13.69
C ASN A 39 10.85 12.55 -13.77
N GLY A 40 10.43 11.29 -13.78
CA GLY A 40 11.31 10.16 -13.98
C GLY A 40 12.03 10.20 -15.34
N SER A 41 12.91 9.24 -15.52
CA SER A 41 13.66 9.02 -16.77
C SER A 41 13.11 7.80 -17.51
N GLY A 42 13.42 7.70 -18.80
CA GLY A 42 12.92 6.61 -19.62
C GLY A 42 13.95 6.12 -20.62
N VAL A 43 13.47 5.66 -21.77
CA VAL A 43 14.30 5.05 -22.81
C VAL A 43 15.38 5.99 -23.33
N ALA A 44 15.09 7.29 -23.39
CA ALA A 44 16.04 8.32 -23.82
C ALA A 44 17.28 8.44 -22.91
N ARG A 45 17.21 7.91 -21.69
CA ARG A 45 18.29 7.95 -20.69
C ARG A 45 18.78 6.56 -20.27
N GLY A 46 18.60 5.57 -21.15
CA GLY A 46 19.11 4.21 -20.96
C GLY A 46 18.20 3.29 -20.14
N GLY A 47 16.94 3.68 -19.93
CA GLY A 47 15.91 2.77 -19.45
C GLY A 47 15.44 1.80 -20.53
N GLU A 48 14.95 0.64 -20.14
CA GLU A 48 14.24 -0.26 -21.08
C GLU A 48 12.81 0.22 -21.34
N TYR A 49 12.19 0.77 -20.29
CA TYR A 49 10.86 1.36 -20.32
C TYR A 49 10.92 2.84 -19.94
N ASN A 50 9.75 3.48 -19.98
CA ASN A 50 9.60 4.83 -19.46
C ASN A 50 9.13 4.74 -18.01
N TYR A 51 9.86 5.35 -17.08
CA TYR A 51 9.53 5.37 -15.66
C TYR A 51 9.09 6.77 -15.23
N TRP A 52 8.33 7.43 -16.09
CA TRP A 52 7.74 8.73 -15.84
C TRP A 52 6.57 8.62 -14.89
N ASP A 53 6.16 9.73 -14.30
CA ASP A 53 4.82 9.88 -13.76
C ASP A 53 3.83 10.24 -14.89
N ALA A 54 3.59 9.30 -15.81
CA ALA A 54 2.77 9.57 -17.00
C ALA A 54 1.28 9.82 -16.69
N THR A 55 0.83 9.43 -15.48
CA THR A 55 -0.53 9.68 -14.98
C THR A 55 -0.62 10.97 -14.17
N TYR A 56 0.50 11.68 -13.99
CA TYR A 56 0.52 12.98 -13.32
C TYR A 56 -0.48 13.94 -13.95
N SER A 57 -1.36 14.50 -13.13
CA SER A 57 -2.54 15.22 -13.54
C SER A 57 -2.70 16.50 -12.74
N VAL A 58 -2.91 17.61 -13.45
CA VAL A 58 -3.22 18.92 -12.87
C VAL A 58 -4.69 19.21 -13.18
N ASN A 59 -5.53 19.24 -12.14
CA ASN A 59 -6.98 19.46 -12.28
C ASN A 59 -7.66 18.50 -13.28
N GLY A 60 -7.22 17.24 -13.33
CA GLY A 60 -7.78 16.21 -14.22
C GLY A 60 -7.18 16.16 -15.62
N ALA A 61 -6.20 17.02 -15.95
CA ALA A 61 -5.50 17.00 -17.23
C ALA A 61 -4.03 16.59 -17.09
N ILE A 62 -3.57 15.68 -17.95
CA ILE A 62 -2.17 15.24 -18.00
C ILE A 62 -1.36 16.28 -18.81
N PRO A 63 -0.38 16.98 -18.20
CA PRO A 63 0.45 17.95 -18.91
C PRO A 63 1.45 17.25 -19.82
N ALA A 64 1.90 17.92 -20.89
CA ALA A 64 2.93 17.39 -21.81
C ALA A 64 4.24 16.99 -21.09
N ASN A 65 4.56 17.61 -19.96
CA ASN A 65 5.76 17.28 -19.19
C ASN A 65 5.68 15.90 -18.50
N ALA A 66 4.48 15.33 -18.33
CA ALA A 66 4.28 14.02 -17.69
C ALA A 66 4.92 12.86 -18.47
N THR A 67 5.27 13.07 -19.75
CA THR A 67 5.90 12.05 -20.61
C THR A 67 7.27 12.47 -21.16
N VAL A 68 7.98 13.33 -20.42
CA VAL A 68 9.30 13.84 -20.81
C VAL A 68 10.32 13.60 -19.70
N ASP A 69 11.43 12.96 -20.06
CA ASP A 69 12.53 12.63 -19.16
C ASP A 69 13.05 13.83 -18.36
N GLY A 70 12.88 13.78 -17.04
CA GLY A 70 13.36 14.83 -16.15
C GLY A 70 12.69 16.18 -16.36
N ALA A 71 11.50 16.26 -16.97
CA ALA A 71 10.77 17.51 -17.04
C ALA A 71 10.20 17.88 -15.67
N GLN A 72 10.10 19.18 -15.37
CA GLN A 72 9.48 19.62 -14.12
C GLN A 72 7.97 19.33 -14.15
N LEU A 73 7.49 18.68 -13.09
CA LEU A 73 6.09 18.50 -12.73
C LEU A 73 5.77 19.41 -11.55
N SER A 74 4.61 20.09 -11.60
CA SER A 74 4.17 20.94 -10.50
C SER A 74 2.65 21.10 -10.44
N GLY A 75 2.10 21.25 -9.23
CA GLY A 75 0.70 21.60 -8.98
C GLY A 75 -0.34 20.50 -9.23
N GLY A 76 0.07 19.24 -9.30
CA GLY A 76 -0.81 18.09 -9.59
C GLY A 76 -0.45 16.87 -8.73
N SER A 77 -1.15 15.76 -8.97
CA SER A 77 -0.90 14.48 -8.31
C SER A 77 -0.75 13.39 -9.36
N GLY A 78 -0.19 12.25 -8.97
CA GLY A 78 0.15 11.16 -9.89
C GLY A 78 0.54 9.91 -9.10
N LYS A 79 1.35 9.05 -9.72
CA LYS A 79 1.67 7.71 -9.20
C LYS A 79 2.11 7.70 -7.74
N LEU A 80 2.94 8.66 -7.33
CA LEU A 80 3.50 8.66 -5.99
C LEU A 80 2.49 8.85 -4.85
N THR A 81 1.23 9.17 -5.16
CA THR A 81 0.18 9.47 -4.17
C THR A 81 -1.20 8.97 -4.65
N ASP A 82 -1.27 8.00 -5.55
CA ASP A 82 -2.53 7.50 -6.10
C ASP A 82 -3.04 6.25 -5.37
N GLY A 83 -2.31 5.77 -4.37
CA GLY A 83 -2.62 4.60 -3.57
C GLY A 83 -2.24 3.27 -4.23
N VAL A 84 -1.57 3.30 -5.38
CA VAL A 84 -1.11 2.09 -6.08
C VAL A 84 0.34 1.80 -5.69
N ILE A 85 0.49 0.87 -4.75
CA ILE A 85 1.78 0.27 -4.45
C ILE A 85 2.06 -0.80 -5.51
N ALA A 86 3.24 -0.74 -6.13
CA ALA A 86 3.69 -1.81 -7.03
C ALA A 86 3.62 -3.18 -6.30
N ASP A 87 3.25 -4.24 -6.98
CA ASP A 87 3.18 -5.59 -6.39
C ASP A 87 4.41 -6.44 -6.74
N GLN A 88 5.28 -5.93 -7.60
CA GLN A 88 6.49 -6.59 -8.08
C GLN A 88 7.71 -5.67 -8.05
N SER A 89 8.88 -6.28 -7.84
CA SER A 89 10.18 -5.64 -8.01
C SER A 89 10.44 -5.37 -9.49
N HIS A 90 11.06 -4.23 -9.81
CA HIS A 90 11.55 -3.99 -11.15
C HIS A 90 12.83 -4.78 -11.39
N SER A 91 12.69 -5.90 -12.09
CA SER A 91 13.83 -6.64 -12.60
C SER A 91 13.51 -7.11 -14.01
N TRP A 92 14.07 -6.43 -15.01
CA TRP A 92 14.03 -6.87 -16.41
C TRP A 92 14.62 -8.28 -16.60
N GLU A 93 15.53 -8.70 -15.72
CA GLU A 93 16.12 -10.04 -15.70
C GLU A 93 15.24 -11.08 -15.00
N TRP A 94 14.13 -10.68 -14.36
CA TRP A 94 13.31 -11.61 -13.63
C TRP A 94 12.30 -12.26 -14.57
N THR A 95 12.75 -13.37 -15.15
CA THR A 95 11.82 -14.46 -15.45
C THR A 95 11.59 -15.23 -14.15
N ASP A 96 10.34 -15.36 -13.72
CA ASP A 96 10.02 -16.25 -12.61
C ASP A 96 10.36 -17.71 -12.95
N THR A 97 10.15 -18.62 -12.00
CA THR A 97 10.32 -20.07 -12.21
C THR A 97 9.43 -20.63 -13.34
N SER A 98 8.45 -19.84 -13.81
CA SER A 98 7.54 -20.16 -14.92
C SER A 98 7.99 -19.56 -16.25
N GLY A 99 9.09 -18.80 -16.30
CA GLY A 99 9.59 -18.16 -17.50
C GLY A 99 8.80 -16.91 -17.93
N VAL A 100 8.02 -16.30 -17.03
CA VAL A 100 7.30 -15.04 -17.30
C VAL A 100 8.16 -13.87 -16.86
N GLY A 101 8.43 -12.93 -17.77
CA GLY A 101 9.08 -11.66 -17.47
C GLY A 101 8.14 -10.76 -16.67
N HIS A 102 8.59 -10.28 -15.52
CA HIS A 102 7.74 -9.57 -14.55
C HIS A 102 8.17 -8.12 -14.44
N THR A 103 7.49 -7.26 -15.19
CA THR A 103 7.52 -5.83 -14.98
C THR A 103 6.22 -5.23 -15.48
N ASP A 104 5.51 -4.54 -14.59
CA ASP A 104 4.32 -3.75 -14.96
C ASP A 104 4.68 -2.45 -15.70
N GLN A 105 5.98 -2.23 -15.94
CA GLN A 105 6.50 -1.09 -16.68
C GLN A 105 6.34 -1.27 -18.18
N ASN A 106 6.16 -0.16 -18.89
CA ASN A 106 5.88 -0.18 -20.31
C ASN A 106 6.38 1.09 -21.01
N LEU A 107 6.40 1.07 -22.34
CA LEU A 107 6.85 2.21 -23.16
C LEU A 107 5.92 3.42 -23.10
N LEU A 108 4.70 3.29 -22.59
CA LEU A 108 3.81 4.43 -22.37
C LEU A 108 4.08 5.11 -21.03
N GLY A 109 4.90 4.50 -20.18
CA GLY A 109 5.21 5.00 -18.85
C GLY A 109 4.04 4.93 -17.88
N THR A 110 3.08 4.02 -18.07
CA THR A 110 1.91 3.88 -17.18
C THR A 110 2.08 2.82 -16.09
N GLY A 111 3.25 2.17 -16.01
CA GLY A 111 3.54 1.21 -14.93
C GLY A 111 3.63 1.87 -13.55
N PRO A 112 3.60 1.14 -12.44
CA PRO A 112 3.45 1.71 -11.10
C PRO A 112 4.66 2.48 -10.56
N TYR A 113 5.81 2.50 -11.25
CA TYR A 113 7.02 3.14 -10.72
C TYR A 113 7.26 4.49 -11.41
N VAL A 114 7.79 5.43 -10.62
CA VAL A 114 8.57 6.57 -11.10
C VAL A 114 10.04 6.27 -10.81
N GLY A 115 10.91 6.45 -11.81
CA GLY A 115 12.32 6.04 -11.75
C GLY A 115 13.28 7.15 -12.15
N TRP A 116 14.37 7.33 -11.39
CA TRP A 116 15.37 8.37 -11.66
C TRP A 116 16.76 7.78 -11.84
N THR A 117 17.43 8.17 -12.94
CA THR A 117 18.78 7.68 -13.28
C THR A 117 19.92 8.67 -12.99
N TRP A 118 19.61 9.96 -12.75
CA TRP A 118 20.62 10.96 -12.32
C TRP A 118 20.12 11.92 -11.24
N GLY A 119 21.05 12.38 -10.40
CA GLY A 119 20.78 13.30 -9.28
C GLY A 119 19.99 12.64 -8.15
N ASN A 120 19.83 13.36 -7.04
CA ASN A 120 18.94 12.95 -5.96
C ASN A 120 17.55 13.56 -6.20
N PRO A 121 16.50 12.76 -6.44
CA PRO A 121 15.17 13.31 -6.68
C PRO A 121 14.69 14.04 -5.42
N THR A 122 14.18 15.25 -5.63
CA THR A 122 13.55 16.07 -4.60
C THR A 122 12.08 16.22 -4.95
N ILE A 123 11.22 15.91 -3.98
CA ILE A 123 9.77 15.95 -4.12
C ILE A 123 9.24 16.90 -3.05
N THR A 124 8.36 17.81 -3.45
CA THR A 124 7.70 18.75 -2.55
C THR A 124 6.22 18.43 -2.51
N PHE A 125 5.74 17.89 -1.40
CA PHE A 125 4.33 17.59 -1.18
C PHE A 125 3.60 18.80 -0.61
N HIS A 126 2.39 19.06 -1.08
CA HIS A 126 1.50 20.14 -0.62
C HIS A 126 0.23 19.53 -0.06
N PHE A 127 -0.19 19.91 1.16
CA PHE A 127 -1.36 19.34 1.84
C PHE A 127 -2.63 20.19 1.73
N GLY A 128 -2.53 21.42 1.21
CA GLY A 128 -3.66 22.35 1.02
C GLY A 128 -4.22 22.95 2.32
N GLN A 129 -3.89 22.34 3.46
CA GLN A 129 -4.16 22.80 4.82
C GLN A 129 -3.03 22.35 5.74
N LYS A 130 -2.99 22.90 6.96
CA LYS A 130 -2.03 22.45 7.98
C LYS A 130 -2.41 21.06 8.48
N VAL A 131 -1.44 20.16 8.53
CA VAL A 131 -1.58 18.78 8.97
C VAL A 131 -0.49 18.41 9.96
N ASN A 132 -0.72 17.31 10.69
CA ASN A 132 0.29 16.64 11.50
C ASN A 132 0.66 15.34 10.80
N ILE A 133 1.94 14.97 10.82
CA ILE A 133 2.44 13.74 10.21
C ILE A 133 3.35 13.07 11.23
N ASN A 134 2.95 11.90 11.72
CA ASN A 134 3.77 11.11 12.62
C ASN A 134 4.69 10.17 11.84
N ASP A 135 4.18 9.65 10.73
CA ASP A 135 4.72 8.52 10.00
C ASP A 135 4.70 8.78 8.49
N ILE A 136 5.78 8.40 7.82
CA ILE A 136 5.85 8.41 6.36
C ILE A 136 6.39 7.07 5.90
N THR A 137 5.68 6.43 4.97
CA THR A 137 6.13 5.19 4.33
C THR A 137 6.45 5.46 2.87
N PHE A 138 7.68 5.14 2.46
CA PHE A 138 8.11 5.19 1.08
C PHE A 138 8.14 3.78 0.50
N TYR A 139 7.42 3.54 -0.58
CA TYR A 139 7.42 2.26 -1.30
C TYR A 139 8.41 2.34 -2.45
N VAL A 140 9.62 1.85 -2.20
CA VAL A 140 10.75 1.91 -3.14
C VAL A 140 11.14 0.53 -3.60
N ASP A 141 11.77 0.42 -4.76
CA ASP A 141 12.28 -0.86 -5.21
C ASP A 141 13.71 -1.13 -4.69
N ASN A 142 13.99 -2.39 -4.39
CA ASN A 142 15.29 -2.86 -3.92
C ASN A 142 15.49 -4.34 -4.33
N PRO A 143 15.58 -4.63 -5.63
CA PRO A 143 15.60 -5.99 -6.13
C PRO A 143 16.75 -6.80 -5.56
N GLY A 144 16.52 -8.10 -5.41
CA GLY A 144 17.56 -9.12 -5.24
C GLY A 144 18.71 -8.96 -6.24
N ASN A 145 19.91 -9.38 -5.85
CA ASN A 145 21.01 -9.51 -6.80
C ASN A 145 20.70 -10.58 -7.87
N ASP A 146 21.32 -10.45 -9.03
CA ASP A 146 21.34 -11.48 -10.08
C ASP A 146 22.13 -12.72 -9.63
N ILE A 147 22.22 -13.72 -10.52
CA ILE A 147 22.97 -14.95 -10.24
C ILE A 147 24.49 -14.75 -10.08
N TYR A 148 25.00 -13.58 -10.47
CA TYR A 148 26.41 -13.18 -10.39
C TYR A 148 26.70 -12.27 -9.19
N GLY A 149 25.68 -11.89 -8.41
CA GLY A 149 25.80 -11.02 -7.25
C GLY A 149 25.72 -9.52 -7.56
N HIS A 150 25.28 -9.13 -8.77
CA HIS A 150 25.07 -7.73 -9.15
C HIS A 150 23.64 -7.26 -8.87
N PRO A 151 23.41 -5.99 -8.53
CA PRO A 151 22.08 -5.40 -8.44
C PRO A 151 21.34 -5.50 -9.78
N ARG A 152 20.19 -6.15 -9.80
CA ARG A 152 19.41 -6.35 -11.03
C ARG A 152 18.94 -5.01 -11.59
N GLY A 153 19.22 -4.78 -12.87
CA GLY A 153 18.92 -3.51 -13.55
C GLY A 153 19.54 -2.28 -12.93
N GLY A 154 20.53 -2.45 -12.05
CA GLY A 154 21.12 -1.38 -11.28
C GLY A 154 20.13 -0.55 -10.48
N VAL A 155 19.01 -1.15 -10.08
CA VAL A 155 18.02 -0.52 -9.19
C VAL A 155 18.45 -0.75 -7.75
N ALA A 156 18.35 0.29 -6.93
CA ALA A 156 18.53 0.16 -5.49
C ALA A 156 17.68 1.19 -4.73
N ALA A 157 17.30 0.81 -3.51
CA ALA A 157 16.69 1.75 -2.58
C ALA A 157 17.64 2.93 -2.26
N PRO A 158 17.11 4.11 -1.91
CA PRO A 158 17.92 5.25 -1.48
C PRO A 158 18.81 4.88 -0.29
N ASN A 159 20.03 5.44 -0.23
CA ASN A 159 20.93 5.33 0.93
C ASN A 159 20.37 6.04 2.16
N SER A 160 19.73 7.18 1.96
CA SER A 160 19.09 7.94 3.02
C SER A 160 17.97 8.77 2.45
N ILE A 161 17.04 9.20 3.29
CA ILE A 161 15.96 10.11 2.94
C ILE A 161 16.13 11.37 3.78
N VAL A 162 16.15 12.53 3.14
CA VAL A 162 16.19 13.83 3.81
C VAL A 162 14.78 14.39 3.84
N ILE A 163 14.28 14.73 5.03
CA ILE A 163 12.94 15.29 5.25
C ILE A 163 13.13 16.61 6.00
N GLY A 164 12.85 17.72 5.32
CA GLY A 164 13.22 19.04 5.83
C GLY A 164 14.73 19.16 6.04
N SER A 165 15.17 19.32 7.29
CA SER A 165 16.61 19.39 7.65
C SER A 165 17.17 18.08 8.25
N ASN A 166 16.34 17.06 8.42
CA ASN A 166 16.73 15.80 9.05
C ASN A 166 17.08 14.75 7.99
N THR A 167 18.11 13.95 8.25
CA THR A 167 18.50 12.82 7.40
C THR A 167 18.20 11.51 8.13
N TYR A 168 17.52 10.60 7.44
CA TYR A 168 17.14 9.28 7.94
C TYR A 168 17.84 8.22 7.10
N ASP A 169 18.56 7.32 7.75
CA ASP A 169 19.10 6.13 7.10
C ASP A 169 17.94 5.19 6.74
N THR A 170 17.97 4.63 5.54
CA THR A 170 16.94 3.69 5.11
C THR A 170 17.12 2.30 5.69
N ASN A 171 18.28 2.00 6.31
CA ASN A 171 18.62 0.70 6.90
C ASN A 171 18.21 -0.46 5.99
N LYS A 172 18.46 -0.30 4.68
CA LYS A 172 17.91 -1.12 3.58
C LYS A 172 17.80 -2.60 3.99
N PRO A 173 16.59 -3.15 4.16
CA PRO A 173 16.39 -4.59 4.25
C PRO A 173 17.18 -5.33 3.17
N SER A 174 17.62 -6.55 3.47
CA SER A 174 18.32 -7.40 2.50
C SER A 174 17.54 -7.47 1.19
N THR A 175 18.23 -7.23 0.07
CA THR A 175 17.69 -7.28 -1.31
C THR A 175 16.74 -8.47 -1.51
N GLY A 176 15.56 -8.25 -2.12
CA GLY A 176 14.48 -9.26 -2.13
C GLY A 176 13.43 -9.09 -3.24
N GLN A 177 12.21 -9.59 -3.00
CA GLN A 177 11.02 -9.36 -3.83
C GLN A 177 10.44 -7.99 -3.42
N GLY A 178 10.76 -6.93 -4.16
CA GLY A 178 10.20 -5.59 -3.96
C GLY A 178 8.72 -5.46 -4.37
N PRO A 179 8.10 -4.29 -4.13
CA PRO A 179 8.70 -3.12 -3.48
C PRO A 179 8.87 -3.30 -1.97
N MET A 180 9.78 -2.51 -1.43
CA MET A 180 10.15 -2.43 -0.04
C MET A 180 9.53 -1.17 0.58
N ALA A 181 8.88 -1.32 1.73
CA ALA A 181 8.41 -0.22 2.55
C ALA A 181 9.54 0.31 3.44
N ILE A 182 9.79 1.62 3.41
CA ILE A 182 10.67 2.33 4.34
C ILE A 182 9.79 3.22 5.22
N ASP A 183 9.61 2.82 6.47
CA ASP A 183 8.82 3.56 7.46
C ASP A 183 9.71 4.52 8.26
N ILE A 184 9.34 5.80 8.28
CA ILE A 184 10.06 6.86 8.99
C ILE A 184 9.12 7.57 9.96
N LYS A 185 9.49 7.53 11.25
CA LYS A 185 8.87 8.34 12.31
C LYS A 185 9.42 9.76 12.26
N VAL A 186 8.56 10.74 11.96
CA VAL A 186 8.96 12.15 11.78
C VAL A 186 8.38 13.11 12.81
N GLY A 187 7.15 12.87 13.30
CA GLY A 187 6.51 13.70 14.32
C GLY A 187 6.42 15.20 13.95
N LEU A 188 6.01 15.50 12.73
CA LEU A 188 5.83 16.86 12.21
C LEU A 188 4.46 17.41 12.60
N SER A 189 4.37 18.70 12.90
CA SER A 189 3.13 19.35 13.31
C SER A 189 2.91 20.68 12.61
N ASP A 190 1.65 21.00 12.32
CA ASP A 190 1.21 22.26 11.71
C ASP A 190 1.91 22.61 10.37
N ILE A 191 2.22 21.60 9.55
CA ILE A 191 2.85 21.78 8.23
C ILE A 191 1.82 21.78 7.11
N ASP A 192 2.03 22.60 6.09
CA ASP A 192 1.23 22.63 4.85
C ASP A 192 2.02 22.17 3.62
N GLN A 193 3.35 22.09 3.75
CA GLN A 193 4.28 21.63 2.74
C GLN A 193 5.37 20.74 3.35
N LEU A 194 5.81 19.72 2.62
CA LEU A 194 6.92 18.85 3.00
C LEU A 194 7.88 18.64 1.84
N VAL A 195 9.17 18.94 2.06
CA VAL A 195 10.23 18.66 1.08
C VAL A 195 10.97 17.40 1.47
N VAL A 196 11.04 16.45 0.54
CA VAL A 196 11.73 15.18 0.68
C VAL A 196 12.80 15.05 -0.41
N THR A 197 14.01 14.64 -0.04
CA THR A 197 15.07 14.30 -1.00
C THR A 197 15.50 12.85 -0.79
N LEU A 198 15.49 12.05 -1.86
CA LEU A 198 15.98 10.67 -1.81
C LEU A 198 17.45 10.65 -2.22
N ASN A 199 18.35 10.38 -1.28
CA ASN A 199 19.77 10.29 -1.59
C ASN A 199 20.05 8.92 -2.21
N ARG A 200 20.46 8.91 -3.47
CA ARG A 200 20.69 7.68 -4.20
C ARG A 200 21.94 6.95 -3.76
N ASP A 201 21.90 5.64 -3.95
CA ASP A 201 23.09 4.80 -3.95
C ASP A 201 23.75 4.88 -5.32
N ILE A 202 24.98 5.38 -5.37
CA ILE A 202 25.73 5.62 -6.62
C ILE A 202 26.94 4.70 -6.74
N ALA A 203 26.90 3.53 -6.11
CA ALA A 203 27.87 2.46 -6.39
C ALA A 203 27.91 2.14 -7.90
N GLN A 204 29.03 1.62 -8.40
CA GLN A 204 29.31 1.50 -9.85
C GLN A 204 28.27 0.69 -10.65
N ASP A 205 27.44 -0.10 -9.98
CA ASP A 205 26.40 -0.95 -10.52
C ASP A 205 24.97 -0.47 -10.21
N LYS A 206 24.81 0.66 -9.49
CA LYS A 206 23.51 1.19 -9.07
C LYS A 206 23.28 2.56 -9.69
N PHE A 207 22.36 2.60 -10.64
CA PHE A 207 22.06 3.80 -11.41
C PHE A 207 20.57 4.15 -11.42
N TRP A 208 19.68 3.33 -10.90
CA TRP A 208 18.26 3.66 -10.79
C TRP A 208 17.79 3.68 -9.33
N LEU A 209 16.92 4.63 -9.04
CA LEU A 209 16.06 4.63 -7.84
C LEU A 209 14.62 4.67 -8.31
N PHE A 210 13.82 3.70 -7.86
CA PHE A 210 12.40 3.58 -8.20
C PHE A 210 11.53 3.74 -6.97
N MET A 211 10.40 4.42 -7.13
CA MET A 211 9.39 4.60 -6.10
C MET A 211 8.01 4.49 -6.72
N SER A 212 7.11 3.77 -6.05
CA SER A 212 5.73 3.58 -6.51
C SER A 212 4.75 4.47 -5.77
N GLU A 213 4.88 4.60 -4.45
CA GLU A 213 3.92 5.29 -3.61
C GLU A 213 4.61 5.92 -2.38
N VAL A 214 4.02 6.99 -1.84
CA VAL A 214 4.36 7.57 -0.54
C VAL A 214 3.08 7.80 0.26
N THR A 215 3.02 7.23 1.46
CA THR A 215 1.87 7.41 2.37
C THR A 215 2.28 8.20 3.61
N PHE A 216 1.38 9.04 4.11
CA PHE A 216 1.57 9.85 5.32
C PHE A 216 0.48 9.49 6.32
N ASP A 217 0.87 9.31 7.59
CA ASP A 217 -0.04 8.90 8.66
C ASP A 217 0.13 9.89 9.84
N ASP A 218 -0.99 10.39 10.37
CA ASP A 218 -1.05 11.34 11.48
C ASP A 218 -0.98 10.65 12.85
N GLY A 219 -0.82 9.33 12.88
CA GLY A 219 -0.82 8.46 14.06
C GLY A 219 -2.16 8.40 14.78
N LEU A 220 -3.22 8.95 14.21
CA LEU A 220 -4.56 8.86 14.74
C LEU A 220 -5.28 7.67 14.09
N SER A 221 -5.73 6.77 14.95
CA SER A 221 -6.68 5.72 14.58
C SER A 221 -8.01 6.38 14.18
N ASP A 222 -8.48 6.17 12.95
CA ASP A 222 -9.71 6.79 12.46
C ASP A 222 -10.92 6.36 13.33
N PRO A 223 -11.62 7.28 14.02
CA PRO A 223 -12.85 6.93 14.73
C PRO A 223 -13.99 6.57 13.76
N ALA A 224 -13.94 6.97 12.48
CA ALA A 224 -14.92 6.63 11.45
C ALA A 224 -14.65 5.27 10.79
N ALA A 225 -13.42 4.74 10.89
CA ALA A 225 -13.10 3.35 10.52
C ALA A 225 -13.52 2.33 11.60
N ALA A 226 -14.20 2.78 12.66
CA ALA A 226 -14.96 1.89 13.53
C ALA A 226 -16.05 1.22 12.68
N VAL A 227 -15.71 0.09 12.07
CA VAL A 227 -16.65 -0.81 11.41
C VAL A 227 -17.81 -1.01 12.40
N PRO A 228 -19.06 -0.70 12.01
CA PRO A 228 -20.20 -0.90 12.89
C PRO A 228 -20.15 -2.33 13.39
N GLU A 229 -20.00 -2.52 14.71
CA GLU A 229 -20.02 -3.87 15.26
C GLU A 229 -21.28 -4.55 14.74
N PRO A 230 -21.17 -5.66 13.99
CA PRO A 230 -22.32 -6.26 13.35
C PRO A 230 -23.22 -6.83 14.44
N SER A 231 -24.17 -6.04 14.90
CA SER A 231 -25.36 -6.49 15.60
C SER A 231 -25.07 -7.46 16.75
N THR A 232 -23.97 -7.29 17.50
CA THR A 232 -23.57 -8.22 18.57
C THR A 232 -24.71 -8.40 19.58
N VAL A 233 -25.43 -7.31 19.86
CA VAL A 233 -26.66 -7.30 20.66
C VAL A 233 -27.80 -8.09 20.00
N VAL A 234 -27.97 -7.99 18.68
CA VAL A 234 -29.02 -8.72 17.94
C VAL A 234 -28.72 -10.22 17.90
N LEU A 235 -27.46 -10.62 17.74
CA LEU A 235 -27.03 -12.01 17.78
C LEU A 235 -27.16 -12.62 19.18
N VAL A 236 -26.78 -11.88 20.22
CA VAL A 236 -27.00 -12.29 21.62
C VAL A 236 -28.49 -12.41 21.92
N ALA A 237 -29.31 -11.43 21.50
CA ALA A 237 -30.76 -11.47 21.67
C ALA A 237 -31.39 -12.66 20.93
N ALA A 238 -30.97 -12.93 19.69
CA ALA A 238 -31.44 -14.06 18.90
C ALA A 238 -31.03 -15.41 19.54
N GLY A 239 -29.81 -15.51 20.05
CA GLY A 239 -29.32 -16.69 20.78
C GLY A 239 -30.11 -16.95 22.05
N LEU A 240 -30.36 -15.92 22.87
CA LEU A 240 -31.17 -16.03 24.08
C LEU A 240 -32.62 -16.39 23.78
N ALA A 241 -33.22 -15.79 22.75
CA ALA A 241 -34.57 -16.11 22.30
C ALA A 241 -34.69 -17.57 21.83
N GLY A 242 -33.70 -18.06 21.08
CA GLY A 242 -33.62 -19.45 20.65
C GLY A 242 -33.55 -20.43 21.84
N LEU A 243 -32.69 -20.15 22.82
CA LEU A 243 -32.57 -20.96 24.04
C LEU A 243 -33.87 -20.99 24.86
N ALA A 244 -34.54 -19.84 25.01
CA ALA A 244 -35.82 -19.73 25.70
C ALA A 244 -36.92 -20.56 25.00
N MET A 245 -36.99 -20.53 23.67
CA MET A 245 -37.95 -21.33 22.89
C MET A 245 -37.73 -22.84 23.06
N VAL A 246 -36.47 -23.30 23.07
CA VAL A 246 -36.15 -24.72 23.29
C VAL A 246 -36.59 -25.17 24.69
N GLN A 247 -36.33 -24.36 25.72
CA GLN A 247 -36.70 -24.68 27.09
C GLN A 247 -38.23 -24.71 27.29
N TRP A 248 -38.96 -23.81 26.63
CA TRP A 248 -40.42 -23.81 26.64
C TRP A 248 -41.04 -25.05 26.01
N ARG A 249 -40.49 -25.53 24.88
CA ARG A 249 -40.97 -26.75 24.22
C ARG A 249 -40.74 -28.00 25.09
N LYS A 250 -39.60 -28.09 25.78
CA LYS A 250 -39.31 -29.20 26.72
C LYS A 250 -40.35 -29.25 27.86
N ARG A 251 -40.71 -28.10 28.42
CA ARG A 251 -41.73 -28.02 29.49
C ARG A 251 -43.12 -28.45 29.03
N LYS A 252 -43.54 -28.03 27.82
CA LYS A 252 -44.84 -28.46 27.25
C LYS A 252 -44.90 -29.95 26.92
N ALA A 253 -43.79 -30.54 26.49
CA ALA A 253 -43.72 -31.98 26.25
C ALA A 253 -43.85 -32.79 27.56
N ALA A 254 -43.17 -32.37 28.62
CA ALA A 254 -43.26 -33.00 29.94
C ALA A 254 -44.67 -32.90 30.56
N ALA A 255 -45.38 -31.80 30.32
CA ALA A 255 -46.75 -31.59 30.81
C ALA A 255 -47.82 -32.44 30.09
N ARG A 256 -47.53 -32.98 28.90
CA ARG A 256 -48.46 -33.84 28.14
C ARG A 256 -48.35 -35.33 28.46
N CYS A 257 -47.40 -35.72 29.32
CA CYS A 257 -47.21 -37.09 29.79
C CYS A 257 -47.67 -37.29 31.25
N ARG A 258 -48.44 -36.35 31.79
CA ARG A 258 -49.25 -36.52 32.99
C ARG A 258 -50.72 -36.51 32.58
#